data_AF-A0A381WN25-F1
#
_entry.id   AF-A0A381WN25-F1
#
_cell.length_a   1.000
_cell.length_b   1.000
_cell.length_c   1.000
_cell.angle_alpha   90.00
_cell.angle_beta   90.00
_cell.angle_gamma   90.00
#
_symmetry.space_group_name_H-M   'P 1'
#
loop_
_entity.id
_entity.type
_entity.pdbx_description
1 polymer ?
#
loop_
_entity_poly.entity_id
_entity_poly.type
_entity_poly.pdbx_seq_one_letter_code
_entity_poly.pdbx_strand_id
1 'polypeptide(L)' 'VLIDRSNLIHASSEKKETVNEDFMKYYFRDDGPVFDGLMIYEFINI' A
#
# COMPACT_ATOMS: atom_id res chain seq x y z
N VAL A 1 4.42 -3.32 -1.97
CA VAL A 1 5.53 -2.48 -2.49
C VAL A 1 4.95 -1.14 -2.86
N LEU A 2 5.53 -0.05 -2.35
CA LEU A 2 5.20 1.29 -2.83
C LEU A 2 6.02 1.58 -4.08
N ILE A 3 5.35 1.96 -5.16
CA ILE A 3 5.96 2.31 -6.44
C ILE A 3 5.67 3.79 -6.72
N ASP A 4 6.70 4.50 -7.18
CA ASP A 4 6.66 5.93 -7.51
C ASP A 4 6.09 6.82 -6.39
N ARG A 5 6.13 6.32 -5.15
CA ARG A 5 5.59 6.96 -3.94
C ARG A 5 4.08 7.24 -4.00
N SER A 6 3.35 6.62 -4.93
CA SER A 6 1.90 6.85 -5.09
C SER A 6 1.09 5.55 -5.04
N ASN A 7 1.62 4.47 -5.59
CA ASN A 7 0.85 3.25 -5.80
C ASN A 7 1.33 2.13 -4.88
N LEU A 8 0.38 1.38 -4.33
CA LEU A 8 0.63 0.17 -3.56
C LEU A 8 0.35 -1.06 -4.43
N ILE A 9 1.39 -1.87 -4.65
CA ILE A 9 1.25 -3.23 -5.16
C ILE A 9 1.27 -4.21 -4.00
N HIS A 10 0.18 -4.98 -3.84
CA HIS A 10 0.09 -6.01 -2.81
C HIS A 10 -0.84 -7.16 -3.24
N ALA A 11 -0.71 -8.31 -2.58
CA ALA A 11 -1.66 -9.41 -2.69
C ALA A 11 -2.89 -9.07 -1.83
N SER A 12 -4.04 -8.91 -2.47
CA SER A 12 -5.30 -8.56 -1.79
C SER A 12 -6.09 -9.83 -1.45
N SER A 13 -6.38 -10.02 -0.17
CA SER A 13 -7.28 -11.10 0.29
C SER A 13 -8.74 -10.83 -0.11
N GLU A 14 -9.16 -9.56 -0.13
CA GLU A 14 -10.50 -9.13 -0.53
C GLU A 14 -10.74 -9.39 -2.03
N LYS A 15 -9.75 -9.06 -2.89
CA LYS A 15 -9.87 -9.17 -4.35
C LYS A 15 -9.36 -10.50 -4.92
N LYS A 16 -8.71 -11.33 -4.10
CA LYS A 16 -8.16 -12.65 -4.46
C LYS A 16 -7.12 -12.62 -5.58
N GLU A 17 -6.44 -11.49 -5.75
CA GLU A 17 -5.39 -11.29 -6.75
C GLU A 17 -4.39 -10.22 -6.29
N THR A 18 -3.29 -10.09 -7.05
CA THR A 18 -2.35 -8.97 -6.88
C THR A 18 -2.94 -7.74 -7.54
N VAL A 19 -3.00 -6.64 -6.79
CA VAL A 19 -3.59 -5.38 -7.26
C VAL A 19 -2.57 -4.25 -7.21
N ASN A 20 -2.84 -3.21 -8.01
CA ASN A 20 -2.11 -1.96 -8.05
C ASN A 20 -3.11 -0.83 -7.79
N GLU A 21 -3.01 -0.19 -6.64
CA GLU A 21 -3.99 0.79 -6.16
C GLU A 21 -3.32 2.06 -5.66
N ASP A 22 -4.08 3.16 -5.59
CA ASP A 22 -3.64 4.39 -4.95
C ASP A 22 -3.43 4.15 -3.45
N PHE A 23 -2.22 4.41 -2.96
CA PHE A 23 -1.85 4.12 -1.58
C PHE A 23 -2.67 4.93 -0.57
N MET A 24 -2.92 6.21 -0.84
CA MET A 24 -3.63 7.08 0.09
C MET A 24 -5.10 6.68 0.21
N LYS A 25 -5.75 6.31 -0.90
CA LYS A 25 -7.12 5.78 -0.89
C LYS A 25 -7.22 4.42 -0.23
N TYR A 26 -6.21 3.56 -0.41
CA TYR A 26 -6.17 2.26 0.25
C TYR A 26 -6.00 2.41 1.76
N TYR A 27 -5.10 3.29 2.21
CA TYR A 27 -4.75 3.46 3.62
C TYR A 27 -5.83 4.22 4.40
N PHE A 28 -6.39 5.31 3.84
CA PHE A 28 -7.42 6.12 4.48
C PHE A 28 -8.80 5.79 3.90
N ARG A 29 -9.46 4.78 4.49
CA ARG A 29 -10.83 4.40 4.13
C ARG A 29 -11.85 5.28 4.86
N ASP A 30 -13.12 5.15 4.50
CA ASP A 30 -14.21 5.94 5.09
C ASP A 30 -14.37 5.72 6.60
N ASP A 31 -14.00 4.54 7.09
CA ASP A 31 -14.00 4.16 8.50
C ASP A 31 -12.67 4.44 9.22
N GLY A 32 -11.71 5.07 8.54
CA GLY A 32 -10.43 5.50 9.08
C GLY A 32 -9.22 4.77 8.46
N PRO A 33 -8.04 4.92 9.08
CA PRO A 33 -6.83 4.23 8.64
C PRO A 33 -6.94 2.72 8.76
N VAL A 34 -6.50 1.97 7.75
CA VAL A 34 -6.47 0.50 7.79
C VAL A 34 -5.47 -0.05 8.81
N PHE A 35 -4.43 0.73 9.14
CA PHE A 35 -3.39 0.35 10.09
C PHE A 35 -3.05 1.52 11.02
N ASP A 36 -2.69 1.21 12.27
CA ASP A 36 -2.25 2.21 13.27
C ASP A 36 -0.88 2.83 12.95
N GLY A 37 -0.11 2.23 12.05
CA GLY A 37 1.20 2.73 11.66
C GLY A 37 1.76 2.01 10.44
N LEU A 38 2.85 2.56 9.91
CA LEU A 38 3.54 2.08 8.71
C LEU A 38 5.03 2.00 8.97
N MET A 39 5.65 1.00 8.37
CA MET A 39 7.09 0.88 8.30
C MET A 39 7.53 0.98 6.84
N ILE A 40 8.44 1.92 6.57
CA ILE A 40 8.89 2.28 5.22
C ILE A 40 10.36 1.89 5.07
N TYR A 41 10.66 1.15 4.02
CA TYR A 41 12.01 0.75 3.65
C TYR A 41 12.30 1.19 2.21
N GLU A 42 13.56 1.50 1.93
CA GLU A 42 14.05 1.83 0.59
C GLU A 42 15.14 0.83 0.20
N PHE A 43 15.10 0.37 -1.05
CA PHE A 43 16.20 -0.40 -1.61
C PHE A 43 17.32 0.56 -1.98
N ILE A 44 18.44 0.47 -1.27
CA ILE A 44 19.66 1.20 -1.61
C ILE A 44 20.43 0.35 -2.61
N ASN A 45 20.66 0.86 -3.81
CA ASN A 45 21.64 0.26 -4.72
C ASN A 45 23.05 0.62 -4.21
N ILE A 46 23.86 -0.41 -3.99
CA ILE A 46 25.25 -0.31 -3.52
C ILE A 46 26.18 -0.54 -4.71
#